data_AF-A0A0C3HTW5-F1
#
_entry.id   AF-A0A0C3HTW5-F1
#
_cell.length_a   1.000
_cell.length_b   1.000
_cell.length_c   1.000
_cell.angle_alpha   90.00
_cell.angle_beta   90.00
_cell.angle_gamma   90.00
#
_symmetry.space_group_name_H-M   'P 1'
#
loop_
_entity.id
_entity.type
_entity.pdbx_description
1 polymer ?
#
loop_
_entity_poly.entity_id
_entity_poly.type
_entity_poly.pdbx_seq_one_letter_code
_entity_poly.pdbx_strand_id
1 'polypeptide(L)'
;MNFYQKGGSEYLFVCDLFKELRKKSNLSQADAANHIGVNQSFISKFENGHTGIDLFDALALLDLYGIDHVDFFYMLDQFKKKEIRKGALLDYFLSRS
;
A
#
# COMPACT_ATOMS: atom_id res chain seq x y z
N MET A 1 -22.31 1.50 -7.22
CA MET A 1 -21.96 0.08 -7.46
C MET A 1 -20.69 -0.19 -6.69
N ASN A 2 -20.80 -0.84 -5.53
CA ASN A 2 -19.67 -1.08 -4.63
C ASN A 2 -19.08 -2.46 -4.97
N PHE A 3 -17.92 -2.48 -5.63
CA PHE A 3 -17.22 -3.71 -6.03
C PHE A 3 -16.49 -4.41 -4.86
N TYR A 4 -16.61 -3.91 -3.62
CA TYR A 4 -15.88 -4.46 -2.48
C TYR A 4 -16.58 -5.67 -1.85
N GLN A 5 -16.45 -6.81 -2.52
CA GLN A 5 -16.41 -8.11 -1.84
C GLN A 5 -15.27 -8.97 -2.39
N LYS A 6 -14.13 -9.00 -1.68
CA LYS A 6 -13.51 -10.24 -1.17
C LYS A 6 -12.19 -9.94 -0.46
N GLY A 7 -12.11 -10.33 0.81
CA GLY A 7 -10.87 -10.51 1.55
C GLY A 7 -10.03 -11.65 0.96
N GLY A 8 -9.46 -11.43 -0.22
CA GLY A 8 -8.39 -12.25 -0.78
C GLY A 8 -7.06 -11.89 -0.11
N SER A 9 -6.16 -12.86 -0.01
CA SER A 9 -4.81 -12.69 0.55
C SER A 9 -4.03 -11.52 -0.06
N GLU A 10 -4.24 -11.27 -1.35
CA GLU A 10 -3.59 -10.24 -2.16
C GLU A 10 -4.04 -8.85 -1.73
N TYR A 11 -5.32 -8.66 -1.47
CA TYR A 11 -5.84 -7.37 -1.02
C TYR A 11 -5.32 -7.03 0.38
N LEU A 12 -5.39 -7.99 1.32
CA LEU A 12 -4.85 -7.79 2.66
C LEU A 12 -3.34 -7.54 2.64
N PHE A 13 -2.62 -8.19 1.72
CA PHE A 13 -1.20 -7.92 1.48
C PHE A 13 -0.96 -6.46 1.06
N VAL A 14 -1.74 -5.93 0.12
CA VAL A 14 -1.65 -4.53 -0.33
C VAL A 14 -1.92 -3.57 0.83
N CYS A 15 -3.00 -3.78 1.59
CA CYS A 15 -3.33 -2.94 2.75
C CYS A 15 -2.18 -2.89 3.76
N ASP A 16 -1.64 -4.05 4.12
CA ASP A 16 -0.54 -4.15 5.08
C ASP A 16 0.78 -3.60 4.50
N LEU A 17 1.01 -3.73 3.20
CA LEU A 17 2.17 -3.13 2.55
C LEU A 17 2.13 -1.60 2.62
N PHE A 18 1.01 -0.97 2.27
CA PHE A 18 0.88 0.50 2.32
C PHE A 18 1.10 1.02 3.74
N LYS A 19 0.61 0.28 4.75
CA LYS A 19 0.87 0.57 6.16
C LYS A 19 2.36 0.55 6.51
N GLU A 20 3.09 -0.45 6.03
CA GLU A 20 4.52 -0.57 6.28
C GLU A 20 5.33 0.50 5.55
N LEU A 21 5.00 0.80 4.28
CA LEU A 21 5.63 1.89 3.51
C LEU A 21 5.45 3.25 4.20
N ARG A 22 4.23 3.53 4.68
CA ARG A 22 3.94 4.76 5.44
C ARG A 22 4.78 4.87 6.71
N LYS A 23 4.85 3.79 7.50
CA LYS A 23 5.64 3.78 8.74
C LYS A 23 7.13 3.98 8.47
N LYS A 24 7.67 3.34 7.42
CA LYS A 24 9.07 3.51 7.01
C LYS A 24 9.37 4.93 6.54
N SER A 25 8.37 5.61 5.97
CA SER A 25 8.43 7.02 5.61
C SER A 25 8.27 7.96 6.81
N ASN A 26 8.13 7.44 8.04
CA ASN A 26 7.87 8.20 9.27
C ASN A 26 6.61 9.09 9.22
N LEU A 27 5.59 8.69 8.43
CA LEU A 27 4.35 9.44 8.28
C LEU A 27 3.24 8.87 9.17
N SER A 28 2.41 9.75 9.73
CA SER A 28 1.19 9.34 10.42
C SER A 28 0.08 9.02 9.42
N GLN A 29 -0.97 8.32 9.87
CA GLN A 29 -2.16 8.12 9.04
C GLN A 29 -2.86 9.44 8.69
N ALA A 30 -2.69 10.49 9.51
CA ALA A 30 -3.23 11.81 9.23
C ALA A 30 -2.46 12.49 8.10
N ASP A 31 -1.14 12.34 8.04
CA ASP A 31 -0.31 12.90 6.96
C ASP A 31 -0.68 12.28 5.60
N ALA A 32 -0.80 10.95 5.56
CA ALA A 32 -1.26 10.24 4.37
C ALA A 32 -2.68 10.66 3.95
N ALA A 33 -3.59 10.82 4.91
CA ALA A 33 -4.96 11.25 4.62
C ALA A 33 -5.02 12.68 4.07
N ASN A 34 -4.24 13.60 4.65
CA ASN A 34 -4.14 14.98 4.19
C ASN A 34 -3.63 15.06 2.75
N HIS A 35 -2.68 14.19 2.37
CA HIS A 35 -2.10 14.17 1.03
C HIS A 35 -3.14 13.84 -0.05
N ILE A 36 -4.04 12.90 0.20
CA ILE A 36 -5.09 12.48 -0.76
C ILE A 36 -6.45 13.15 -0.49
N GLY A 37 -6.53 14.11 0.44
CA GLY A 37 -7.75 14.88 0.68
C GLY A 37 -8.89 14.09 1.37
N VAL A 38 -8.56 13.08 2.18
CA VAL A 38 -9.52 12.26 2.93
C VAL A 38 -9.34 12.43 4.44
N ASN A 39 -10.21 11.80 5.24
CA ASN A 39 -10.05 11.77 6.69
C ASN A 39 -9.10 10.65 7.13
N GLN A 40 -8.42 10.83 8.28
CA GLN A 40 -7.52 9.81 8.85
C GLN A 40 -8.20 8.45 9.08
N SER A 41 -9.50 8.43 9.38
CA SER A 41 -10.24 7.18 9.60
C SER A 41 -10.36 6.33 8.33
N PHE A 42 -10.32 6.96 7.14
CA PHE A 42 -10.28 6.27 5.85
C PHE A 42 -8.97 5.48 5.71
N ILE A 43 -7.82 6.11 5.95
CA ILE A 43 -6.51 5.43 5.93
C ILE A 43 -6.48 4.29 6.94
N SER A 44 -6.99 4.51 8.16
CA SER A 44 -7.08 3.45 9.17
C SER A 44 -7.93 2.27 8.71
N LYS A 45 -9.11 2.52 8.11
CA LYS A 45 -9.95 1.44 7.57
C LYS A 45 -9.26 0.74 6.41
N PHE A 46 -8.60 1.46 5.52
CA PHE A 46 -7.89 0.92 4.37
C PHE A 46 -6.73 0.02 4.79
N GLU A 47 -5.84 0.50 5.64
CA GLU A 47 -4.68 -0.26 6.13
C GLU A 47 -5.06 -1.51 6.92
N ASN A 48 -6.28 -1.54 7.47
CA ASN A 48 -6.82 -2.71 8.18
C ASN A 48 -7.77 -3.54 7.30
N GLY A 49 -7.87 -3.27 6.00
CA GLY A 49 -8.66 -4.04 5.04
C GLY A 49 -10.17 -3.84 5.10
N HIS A 50 -10.67 -2.84 5.84
CA HIS A 50 -12.10 -2.57 6.01
C HIS A 50 -12.72 -1.71 4.91
N THR A 51 -11.90 -1.00 4.12
CA THR A 51 -12.35 -0.26 2.93
C THR A 51 -11.29 -0.31 1.85
N GLY A 52 -11.68 -0.39 0.59
CA GLY A 52 -10.73 -0.23 -0.50
C GLY A 52 -10.33 1.23 -0.70
N ILE A 53 -9.28 1.39 -1.48
CA ILE A 53 -8.77 2.65 -2.00
C ILE A 53 -8.90 2.61 -3.53
N ASP A 54 -9.12 3.76 -4.18
CA ASP A 54 -9.06 3.80 -5.64
C ASP A 54 -7.60 3.85 -6.12
N LEU A 55 -7.42 3.65 -7.43
CA LEU A 55 -6.10 3.55 -8.04
C LEU A 55 -5.32 4.87 -7.91
N PHE A 56 -5.94 6.03 -8.09
CA PHE A 56 -5.21 7.30 -8.12
C PHE A 56 -4.79 7.73 -6.71
N ASP A 57 -5.66 7.52 -5.71
CA ASP A 57 -5.30 7.72 -4.31
C ASP A 57 -4.17 6.78 -3.89
N ALA A 58 -4.18 5.52 -4.35
CA ALA A 58 -3.09 4.59 -4.09
C ALA A 58 -1.76 5.04 -4.72
N LEU A 59 -1.77 5.50 -5.99
CA LEU A 59 -0.57 6.00 -6.66
C LEU A 59 -0.03 7.27 -5.97
N ALA A 60 -0.90 8.20 -5.57
CA ALA A 60 -0.49 9.40 -4.83
C ALA A 60 0.17 9.06 -3.48
N LEU A 61 -0.35 8.05 -2.77
CA LEU A 61 0.31 7.57 -1.55
C LEU A 61 1.68 6.92 -1.83
N LEU A 62 1.86 6.21 -2.95
CA LEU A 62 3.17 5.67 -3.32
C LEU A 62 4.17 6.80 -3.60
N ASP A 63 3.75 7.87 -4.29
CA ASP A 63 4.58 9.06 -4.51
C ASP A 63 4.99 9.69 -3.17
N LEU A 64 4.05 9.84 -2.24
CA LEU A 64 4.31 10.35 -0.89
C LEU A 64 5.31 9.47 -0.12
N TYR A 65 5.28 8.16 -0.34
CA TYR A 65 6.19 7.20 0.32
C TYR A 65 7.52 7.02 -0.43
N GLY A 66 7.73 7.73 -1.54
CA GLY A 66 8.96 7.63 -2.35
C GLY A 66 9.09 6.32 -3.12
N ILE A 67 7.97 5.68 -3.48
CA ILE A 67 7.96 4.40 -4.18
C ILE A 67 7.61 4.58 -5.66
N ASP A 68 8.50 4.12 -6.53
CA ASP A 68 8.25 4.08 -7.96
C ASP A 68 7.10 3.10 -8.30
N HIS A 69 6.23 3.52 -9.21
CA HIS A 69 5.01 2.77 -9.54
C HIS A 69 5.34 1.45 -10.24
N VAL A 70 6.40 1.40 -11.05
CA VAL A 70 6.85 0.17 -11.74
C VAL A 70 7.34 -0.84 -10.73
N ASP A 71 8.11 -0.40 -9.74
CA ASP A 71 8.59 -1.25 -8.64
C ASP A 71 7.42 -1.81 -7.82
N PHE A 72 6.40 -1.00 -7.54
CA PHE A 72 5.19 -1.46 -6.87
C PHE A 72 4.47 -2.56 -7.66
N PHE A 73 4.21 -2.35 -8.96
CA PHE A 73 3.55 -3.36 -9.79
C PHE A 73 4.37 -4.64 -9.95
N TYR A 74 5.70 -4.51 -10.07
CA TYR A 74 6.59 -5.66 -10.09
C TYR A 74 6.46 -6.47 -8.80
N MET A 75 6.48 -5.83 -7.64
CA MET A 75 6.33 -6.51 -6.36
C MET A 75 4.95 -7.20 -6.23
N LEU A 76 3.87 -6.59 -6.71
CA LEU A 76 2.56 -7.26 -6.75
C LEU A 76 2.58 -8.52 -7.61
N ASP A 77 3.25 -8.48 -8.76
CA ASP A 77 3.41 -9.64 -9.64
C ASP A 77 4.23 -10.76 -8.97
N GLN A 78 5.35 -10.43 -8.32
CA GLN A 78 6.18 -11.39 -7.58
C GLN A 78 5.42 -12.04 -6.42
N PHE A 79 4.63 -11.25 -5.67
CA PHE A 79 3.80 -11.79 -4.59
C PHE A 79 2.76 -12.77 -5.12
N LYS A 80 2.07 -12.44 -6.23
CA LYS A 80 1.09 -13.33 -6.87
C LYS A 80 1.70 -14.65 -7.33
N LYS A 81 2.96 -14.62 -7.82
CA LYS A 81 3.70 -15.83 -8.22
C LYS A 81 4.19 -16.67 -7.04
N LYS A 82 4.08 -16.17 -5.80
CA LYS A 82 4.60 -16.79 -4.55
C LYS A 82 6.12 -17.03 -4.56
N GLU A 83 6.85 -16.31 -5.41
CA GLU A 83 8.28 -16.56 -5.64
C GLU A 83 9.17 -15.95 -4.54
N ILE A 84 8.67 -14.95 -3.79
CA ILE A 84 9.47 -14.22 -2.80
C ILE A 84 8.69 -13.98 -1.50
N ARG A 85 9.34 -14.16 -0.35
CA ARG A 85 8.77 -13.85 0.98
C ARG A 85 8.66 -12.34 1.16
N LYS A 86 7.56 -11.86 1.76
CA LYS A 86 7.25 -10.44 2.00
C LYS A 86 8.42 -9.62 2.57
N GLY A 87 9.17 -10.15 3.54
CA GLY A 87 10.33 -9.46 4.13
C GLY A 87 11.46 -9.21 3.13
N ALA A 88 11.80 -10.21 2.31
CA ALA A 88 12.86 -10.09 1.32
C ALA A 88 12.53 -9.09 0.20
N LEU A 89 11.25 -8.93 -0.15
CA LEU A 89 10.81 -7.90 -1.09
C LEU A 89 11.04 -6.49 -0.51
N LEU A 90 10.55 -6.24 0.70
CA LEU A 90 10.71 -4.93 1.36
C LEU A 90 12.18 -4.52 1.50
N ASP A 91 13.06 -5.45 1.85
CA ASP A 91 14.48 -5.16 2.05
C ASP A 91 15.23 -4.90 0.73
N TYR A 92 14.92 -5.67 -0.32
CA TYR A 92 15.51 -5.48 -1.64
C TYR A 92 15.22 -4.08 -2.22
N PHE A 93 13.99 -3.58 -2.09
CA PHE A 93 13.61 -2.31 -2.73
C PHE A 93 14.07 -1.09 -1.96
N LEU A 94 14.06 -1.12 -0.63
CA LEU A 94 14.61 -0.02 0.19
C LEU A 94 16.13 0.12 0.05
N SER A 95 16.80 -0.90 -0.49
CA SER A 95 18.21 -0.80 -0.86
C SER A 95 18.46 -0.09 -2.20
N ARG A 96 17.40 0.22 -2.97
CA ARG A 96 17.48 0.80 -4.32
C ARG A 96 16.88 2.22 -4.46
N SER A 97 16.05 2.69 -3.54
CA SER A 97 15.56 4.08 -3.48
C SER A 97 16.42 4.91 -2.53
#